data_AF-A0A960EBP1-F1
#
_entry.id   AF-A0A960EBP1-F1
#
_cell.length_a   1.000
_cell.length_b   1.000
_cell.length_c   1.000
_cell.angle_alpha   90.00
_cell.angle_beta   90.00
_cell.angle_gamma   90.00
#
_symmetry.space_group_name_H-M   'P 1'
#
loop_
_entity.id
_entity.type
_entity.pdbx_description
1 polymer ?
#
loop_
_entity_poly.entity_id
_entity_poly.type
_entity_poly.pdbx_seq_one_letter_code
_entity_poly.pdbx_strand_id
1 'polypeptide(L)'
;MTQQHPSTASGDRGFSLIEMLVVITVLGILATIVVFAMRGGADEAEAASYAADERTIETAQEAYNAQNGHYADEEQLVTAGLLRQASELHDVVLDEAGYHLVRADGVATDDGSTDGESANGQPVADEQDEPESPTAPAAPTTTAAPTTTAAPTTTAAPTTTAAPTTTAAPTTTAAPTTTAAPATTAAPATTVAPAAGTGVTCALTVYEAWDSGANANLTITNSTGRKVTAWVVRIDRQGYGITPWNATTSSSGGSITASNLSWNGTVQPGATATPTGAAISGSGLAVGTTFPCAVVTPTPKVSDVACTLEVTQAWNGGGNVRL
;
A
#
# COMPACT_ATOMS: atom_id res chain seq x y z
N MET A 1 45.47 65.96 -24.35
CA MET A 1 44.05 65.56 -24.48
C MET A 1 43.79 64.49 -23.45
N THR A 2 43.13 64.88 -22.35
CA THR A 2 42.91 64.03 -21.17
C THR A 2 41.54 63.36 -21.33
N GLN A 3 41.51 62.04 -21.48
CA GLN A 3 40.28 61.24 -21.56
C GLN A 3 39.72 61.04 -20.14
N GLN A 4 38.53 61.59 -19.86
CA GLN A 4 37.76 61.31 -18.65
C GLN A 4 36.79 60.14 -18.92
N HIS A 5 36.95 59.04 -18.19
CA HIS A 5 35.98 57.95 -18.15
C HIS A 5 34.78 58.32 -17.24
N PRO A 6 33.52 58.08 -17.65
CA PRO A 6 32.36 58.28 -16.79
C PRO A 6 32.22 57.11 -15.81
N SER A 7 32.24 57.41 -14.51
CA SER A 7 31.94 56.44 -13.45
C SER A 7 30.43 56.20 -13.38
N THR A 8 30.01 54.96 -13.65
CA THR A 8 28.65 54.47 -13.39
C THR A 8 28.41 54.42 -11.88
N ALA A 9 27.50 55.25 -11.38
CA ALA A 9 26.99 55.15 -10.02
C ALA A 9 26.05 53.94 -9.91
N SER A 10 26.57 52.76 -9.51
CA SER A 10 25.73 51.70 -8.98
C SER A 10 25.19 52.14 -7.63
N GLY A 11 23.90 52.45 -7.59
CA GLY A 11 23.18 52.68 -6.34
C GLY A 11 22.96 51.36 -5.61
N ASP A 12 23.99 50.86 -4.93
CA ASP A 12 23.86 49.80 -3.94
C ASP A 12 23.11 50.36 -2.73
N ARG A 13 21.78 50.26 -2.79
CA ARG A 13 20.91 50.46 -1.64
C ARG A 13 21.03 49.21 -0.78
N GLY A 14 21.89 49.27 0.25
CA GLY A 14 21.93 48.24 1.28
C GLY A 14 20.56 48.09 1.92
N PHE A 15 20.01 46.87 1.91
CA PHE A 15 18.76 46.54 2.59
C PHE A 15 18.85 46.95 4.06
N SER A 16 17.86 47.68 4.54
CA SER A 16 17.86 48.13 5.92
C SER A 16 17.70 46.92 6.85
N LEU A 17 18.41 46.89 7.98
CA LEU A 17 18.27 45.80 8.96
C LEU A 17 16.81 45.65 9.44
N ILE A 18 16.06 46.76 9.48
CA ILE A 18 14.63 46.74 9.83
C ILE A 18 13.77 46.06 8.76
N GLU A 19 14.20 46.10 7.50
CA GLU A 19 13.47 45.54 6.36
C GLU A 19 13.54 44.02 6.39
N MET A 20 14.74 43.48 6.60
CA MET A 20 14.91 42.04 6.80
C MET A 20 14.23 41.57 8.09
N LEU A 21 14.25 42.37 9.17
CA LEU A 21 13.57 42.03 10.42
C LEU A 21 12.04 41.93 10.26
N VAL A 22 11.41 42.87 9.56
CA VAL A 22 9.97 42.83 9.30
C VAL A 22 9.62 41.64 8.42
N VAL A 23 10.43 41.35 7.39
CA VAL A 23 10.20 40.20 6.51
C VAL A 23 10.25 38.88 7.27
N ILE A 24 11.30 38.62 8.06
CA ILE A 24 11.39 37.36 8.81
C ILE A 24 10.29 37.23 9.87
N THR A 25 9.85 38.36 10.44
CA THR A 25 8.76 38.37 11.42
C THR A 25 7.42 38.04 10.76
N VAL A 26 7.11 38.67 9.62
CA VAL A 26 5.88 38.39 8.86
C VAL A 26 5.88 36.95 8.36
N LEU A 27 7.01 36.45 7.84
CA LEU A 27 7.13 35.05 7.40
C LEU A 27 6.97 34.09 8.58
N GLY A 28 7.51 34.41 9.76
CA GLY A 28 7.34 33.61 10.97
C GLY A 28 5.87 33.52 11.41
N ILE A 29 5.14 34.64 11.40
CA ILE A 29 3.71 34.67 11.73
C ILE A 29 2.91 33.88 10.69
N LEU A 30 3.12 34.10 9.40
CA LEU A 30 2.40 33.40 8.33
C LEU A 30 2.65 31.88 8.37
N ALA A 31 3.88 31.43 8.63
CA ALA A 31 4.21 30.01 8.72
C ALA A 31 3.41 29.30 9.81
N THR A 32 3.22 29.93 10.99
CA THR A 32 2.44 29.32 12.07
C THR A 32 0.96 29.15 11.70
N ILE A 33 0.35 30.14 11.05
CA ILE A 33 -1.06 30.10 10.63
C ILE A 33 -1.30 28.97 9.62
N VAL A 34 -0.40 28.80 8.65
CA VAL A 34 -0.50 27.76 7.62
C VAL A 34 -0.47 26.35 8.22
N VAL A 35 0.40 26.09 9.21
CA VAL A 35 0.49 24.76 9.85
C VAL A 35 -0.81 24.40 10.57
N PHE A 36 -1.43 25.35 11.28
CA PHE A 36 -2.73 25.10 11.93
C PHE A 36 -3.86 24.89 10.91
N ALA A 37 -3.87 25.64 9.81
CA ALA A 37 -4.86 25.47 8.74
C ALA A 37 -4.72 24.12 8.01
N MET A 38 -3.48 23.67 7.75
CA MET A 38 -3.22 22.38 7.10
C MET A 38 -3.60 21.18 7.99
N ARG A 39 -3.44 21.30 9.31
CA ARG A 39 -3.73 20.20 10.23
C ARG A 39 -5.23 19.89 10.32
N GLY A 40 -6.10 20.90 10.22
CA GLY A 40 -7.55 20.68 10.23
C GLY A 40 -8.11 20.08 8.94
N GLY A 41 -7.53 20.40 7.78
CA GLY A 41 -8.00 19.88 6.49
C GLY A 41 -7.50 18.48 6.13
N ALA A 42 -6.41 18.02 6.74
CA ALA A 42 -5.82 16.72 6.43
C ALA A 42 -6.67 15.55 6.96
N ASP A 43 -7.08 15.61 8.23
CA ASP A 43 -7.88 14.56 8.87
C ASP A 43 -9.27 14.45 8.22
N GLU A 44 -9.87 15.58 7.83
CA GLU A 44 -11.16 15.61 7.16
C GLU A 44 -11.10 15.09 5.71
N ALA A 45 -10.00 15.35 5.00
CA ALA A 45 -9.77 14.80 3.67
C ALA A 45 -9.59 13.26 3.70
N GLU A 46 -8.96 12.74 4.75
CA GLU A 46 -8.82 11.30 4.97
C GLU A 46 -10.16 10.67 5.32
N ALA A 47 -10.90 11.21 6.28
CA ALA A 47 -12.25 10.70 6.58
C ALA A 47 -13.17 10.72 5.33
N ALA A 48 -13.08 11.77 4.51
CA ALA A 48 -13.82 11.86 3.26
C ALA A 48 -13.38 10.81 2.22
N SER A 49 -12.10 10.43 2.16
CA SER A 49 -11.63 9.40 1.23
C SER A 49 -12.12 8.01 1.64
N TYR A 50 -12.10 7.69 2.94
CA TYR A 50 -12.69 6.46 3.46
C TYR A 50 -14.18 6.38 3.12
N ALA A 51 -14.97 7.41 3.44
CA ALA A 51 -16.40 7.41 3.15
C ALA A 51 -16.73 7.34 1.63
N ALA A 52 -15.89 7.94 0.78
CA ALA A 52 -16.08 7.87 -0.67
C ALA A 52 -15.79 6.47 -1.23
N ASP A 53 -14.76 5.82 -0.70
CA ASP A 53 -14.36 4.48 -1.09
C ASP A 53 -15.39 3.43 -0.63
N GLU A 54 -15.88 3.55 0.60
CA GLU A 54 -16.97 2.72 1.15
C GLU A 54 -18.19 2.71 0.22
N ARG A 55 -18.72 3.89 -0.13
CA ARG A 55 -19.87 4.04 -1.06
C ARG A 55 -19.61 3.44 -2.43
N THR A 56 -18.35 3.50 -2.90
CA THR A 56 -17.96 2.92 -4.19
C THR A 56 -18.09 1.41 -4.16
N ILE A 57 -17.63 0.78 -3.06
CA ILE A 57 -17.74 -0.67 -2.87
C ILE A 57 -19.19 -1.08 -2.67
N GLU A 58 -19.97 -0.35 -1.88
CA GLU A 58 -21.40 -0.64 -1.68
C GLU A 58 -22.18 -0.65 -2.99
N THR A 59 -21.97 0.37 -3.82
CA THR A 59 -22.60 0.44 -5.16
C THR A 59 -22.20 -0.75 -6.03
N ALA A 60 -20.93 -1.17 -5.99
CA ALA A 60 -20.45 -2.33 -6.73
C ALA A 60 -21.06 -3.65 -6.20
N GLN A 61 -21.21 -3.78 -4.88
CA GLN A 61 -21.83 -4.94 -4.23
C GLN A 61 -23.31 -5.07 -4.59
N GLU A 62 -24.07 -3.98 -4.52
CA GLU A 62 -25.48 -3.96 -4.92
C GLU A 62 -25.63 -4.32 -6.41
N ALA A 63 -24.77 -3.77 -7.27
CA ALA A 63 -24.77 -4.09 -8.70
C ALA A 63 -24.42 -5.55 -8.98
N TYR A 64 -23.48 -6.15 -8.22
CA TYR A 64 -23.11 -7.55 -8.36
C TYR A 64 -24.23 -8.47 -7.86
N ASN A 65 -24.83 -8.16 -6.71
CA ASN A 65 -25.94 -8.92 -6.15
C ASN A 65 -27.18 -8.87 -7.05
N ALA A 66 -27.49 -7.72 -7.65
CA ALA A 66 -28.58 -7.60 -8.61
C ALA A 66 -28.39 -8.50 -9.85
N GLN A 67 -27.14 -8.78 -10.24
CA GLN A 67 -26.81 -9.61 -11.39
C GLN A 67 -26.70 -11.10 -11.06
N ASN A 68 -26.19 -11.43 -9.88
CA ASN A 68 -25.76 -12.80 -9.54
C ASN A 68 -26.54 -13.42 -8.36
N GLY A 69 -27.38 -12.63 -7.67
CA GLY A 69 -28.18 -13.07 -6.53
C GLY A 69 -27.39 -13.36 -5.26
N HIS A 70 -26.12 -12.95 -5.19
CA HIS A 70 -25.27 -13.00 -4.01
C HIS A 70 -24.22 -11.87 -4.05
N TYR A 71 -23.65 -11.52 -2.90
CA TYR A 71 -22.55 -10.57 -2.79
C TYR A 71 -21.18 -11.21 -3.08
N ALA A 72 -20.21 -10.40 -3.46
CA ALA A 72 -18.93 -10.86 -4.01
C ALA A 72 -17.73 -10.42 -3.16
N ASP A 73 -16.63 -11.15 -3.24
CA ASP A 73 -15.34 -10.62 -2.79
C ASP A 73 -14.81 -9.57 -3.77
N GLU A 74 -13.78 -8.82 -3.38
CA GLU A 74 -13.25 -7.74 -4.23
C GLU A 74 -12.63 -8.25 -5.54
N GLU A 75 -12.08 -9.46 -5.56
CA GLU A 75 -11.53 -10.06 -6.78
C GLU A 75 -12.65 -10.30 -7.81
N GLN A 76 -13.81 -10.78 -7.34
CA GLN A 76 -14.99 -10.96 -8.16
C GLN A 76 -15.57 -9.62 -8.65
N LEU A 77 -15.59 -8.58 -7.80
CA LEU A 77 -16.05 -7.24 -8.21
C LEU A 77 -15.15 -6.61 -9.28
N VAL A 78 -13.83 -6.79 -9.18
CA VAL A 78 -12.87 -6.34 -10.19
C VAL A 78 -13.02 -7.12 -11.49
N THR A 79 -13.17 -8.44 -11.39
CA THR A 79 -13.38 -9.32 -12.56
C THR A 79 -14.69 -8.99 -13.28
N ALA A 80 -15.75 -8.64 -12.54
CA ALA A 80 -17.02 -8.18 -13.08
C ALA A 80 -16.97 -6.76 -13.66
N GLY A 81 -15.86 -6.03 -13.50
CA GLY A 81 -15.69 -4.66 -13.95
C GLY A 81 -16.53 -3.64 -13.18
N LEU A 82 -17.03 -4.01 -11.99
CA LEU A 82 -17.77 -3.13 -11.09
C LEU A 82 -16.84 -2.30 -10.22
N LEU A 83 -15.65 -2.83 -9.92
CA LEU A 83 -14.52 -2.08 -9.39
C LEU A 83 -13.39 -2.02 -10.42
N ARG A 84 -12.68 -0.88 -10.47
CA ARG A 84 -11.48 -0.74 -11.32
C ARG A 84 -10.30 -1.55 -10.76
N GLN A 85 -10.20 -1.60 -9.44
CA GLN A 85 -9.19 -2.30 -8.65
C GLN A 85 -9.76 -2.57 -7.25
N ALA A 86 -9.16 -3.50 -6.51
CA ALA A 86 -9.50 -3.72 -5.11
C ALA A 86 -9.21 -2.45 -4.28
N SER A 87 -9.99 -2.22 -3.24
CA SER A 87 -9.76 -1.08 -2.37
C SER A 87 -8.49 -1.28 -1.54
N GLU A 88 -7.80 -0.18 -1.27
CA GLU A 88 -6.65 -0.14 -0.37
C GLU A 88 -7.06 0.34 1.03
N LEU A 89 -8.29 0.82 1.19
CA LEU A 89 -8.82 1.41 2.43
C LEU A 89 -9.77 0.45 3.15
N HIS A 90 -10.53 -0.35 2.40
CA HIS A 90 -11.48 -1.31 2.92
C HIS A 90 -11.26 -2.70 2.34
N ASP A 91 -11.44 -3.72 3.17
CA ASP A 91 -11.56 -5.12 2.78
C ASP A 91 -13.04 -5.50 2.82
N VAL A 92 -13.51 -6.26 1.82
CA VAL A 92 -14.84 -6.89 1.86
C VAL A 92 -14.77 -8.22 2.60
N VAL A 93 -15.63 -8.39 3.59
CA VAL A 93 -15.85 -9.65 4.30
C VAL A 93 -17.25 -10.16 4.01
N LEU A 94 -17.35 -11.34 3.41
CA LEU A 94 -18.62 -12.00 3.15
C LEU A 94 -19.08 -12.79 4.39
N ASP A 95 -20.38 -12.73 4.67
CA ASP A 95 -21.04 -13.52 5.70
C ASP A 95 -22.26 -14.27 5.12
N GLU A 96 -22.94 -15.06 5.95
CA GLU A 96 -24.09 -15.85 5.50
C GLU A 96 -25.31 -14.99 5.09
N ALA A 97 -25.34 -13.70 5.48
CA ALA A 97 -26.45 -12.77 5.24
C ALA A 97 -26.11 -11.68 4.20
N GLY A 98 -24.84 -11.48 3.86
CA GLY A 98 -24.39 -10.40 2.97
C GLY A 98 -22.88 -10.16 3.01
N TYR A 99 -22.49 -8.89 3.15
CA TYR A 99 -21.10 -8.46 3.29
C TYR A 99 -21.00 -7.32 4.32
N HIS A 100 -19.82 -7.14 4.90
CA HIS A 100 -19.46 -5.96 5.66
C HIS A 100 -18.05 -5.49 5.28
N LEU A 101 -17.79 -4.20 5.45
CA LEU A 101 -16.51 -3.58 5.17
C LEU A 101 -15.69 -3.46 6.45
N VAL A 102 -14.41 -3.80 6.38
CA VAL A 102 -13.44 -3.59 7.47
C VAL A 102 -12.28 -2.76 6.94
N ARG A 103 -11.62 -1.97 7.78
CA ARG A 103 -10.43 -1.24 7.33
C ARG A 103 -9.32 -2.22 6.94
N ALA A 104 -8.72 -2.00 5.78
CA ALA A 104 -7.63 -2.81 5.24
C ALA A 104 -6.34 -2.71 6.08
N ASP A 105 -6.20 -1.69 6.94
CA ASP A 105 -5.03 -1.45 7.78
C ASP A 105 -4.99 -2.27 9.09
N GLY A 106 -6.08 -2.98 9.42
CA GLY A 106 -6.18 -3.81 10.63
C GLY A 106 -6.03 -3.02 11.95
N VAL A 107 -6.14 -1.69 11.92
CA VAL A 107 -6.16 -0.85 13.12
C VAL A 107 -7.58 -0.87 13.67
N ALA A 108 -7.75 -1.30 14.92
CA ALA A 108 -9.00 -1.06 15.63
C ALA A 108 -9.20 0.44 15.73
N THR A 109 -10.24 0.96 15.09
CA THR A 109 -10.70 2.33 15.29
C THR A 109 -11.08 2.47 16.76
N ASP A 110 -10.24 3.18 17.51
CA ASP A 110 -10.71 3.88 18.71
C ASP A 110 -11.90 4.76 18.31
N ASP A 111 -12.87 4.82 19.21
CA ASP A 111 -14.25 5.21 18.98
C ASP A 111 -14.40 6.71 18.68
N GLY A 112 -14.14 7.09 17.44
CA GLY A 112 -14.79 8.24 16.83
C GLY A 112 -16.28 7.99 16.54
N SER A 113 -17.00 7.35 17.46
CA SER A 113 -18.46 7.32 17.45
C SER A 113 -18.96 8.73 17.74
N THR A 114 -19.38 9.41 16.68
CA THR A 114 -20.65 10.13 16.72
C THR A 114 -21.42 9.69 15.49
N ASP A 115 -22.39 8.81 15.74
CA ASP A 115 -23.70 8.71 15.08
C ASP A 115 -23.64 8.77 13.54
N GLY A 116 -23.67 7.63 12.84
CA GLY A 116 -24.90 6.87 12.68
C GLY A 116 -25.72 7.48 11.55
N GLU A 117 -25.63 6.91 10.34
CA GLU A 117 -26.80 6.76 9.46
C GLU A 117 -26.46 5.74 8.37
N SER A 118 -26.95 4.51 8.56
CA SER A 118 -27.05 3.51 7.51
C SER A 118 -28.15 3.99 6.55
N ALA A 119 -27.77 4.45 5.36
CA ALA A 119 -28.72 4.87 4.35
C ALA A 119 -28.97 3.72 3.37
N ASN A 120 -29.85 2.80 3.75
CA ASN A 120 -30.81 2.25 2.79
C ASN A 120 -32.08 1.77 3.49
N GLY A 121 -33.06 2.67 3.57
CA GLY A 121 -34.41 2.39 4.04
C GLY A 121 -35.39 3.47 3.58
N GLN A 122 -36.08 3.22 2.48
CA GLN A 122 -37.27 3.93 2.04
C GLN A 122 -38.37 2.87 1.83
N PRO A 123 -39.69 3.12 2.03
CA PRO A 123 -40.42 4.29 2.56
C PRO A 123 -41.41 3.94 3.71
N VAL A 124 -41.90 4.94 4.45
CA VAL A 124 -43.31 4.98 4.92
C VAL A 124 -43.80 6.43 4.98
N ALA A 125 -44.97 6.65 4.41
CA ALA A 125 -45.74 7.89 4.51
C ALA A 125 -46.40 7.98 5.89
N ASP A 126 -46.40 9.16 6.51
CA ASP A 126 -47.61 9.90 6.89
C ASP A 126 -47.28 11.14 7.76
N GLU A 127 -47.70 12.29 7.24
CA GLU A 127 -48.54 13.32 7.88
C GLU A 127 -48.02 14.26 9.02
N GLN A 128 -47.96 15.56 8.66
CA GLN A 128 -48.15 16.81 9.46
C GLN A 128 -47.13 17.12 10.59
N ASP A 129 -46.62 18.33 10.82
CA ASP A 129 -47.10 19.70 10.61
C ASP A 129 -45.91 20.70 10.70
N GLU A 130 -46.10 21.94 10.24
CA GLU A 130 -45.13 23.03 9.99
C GLU A 130 -44.08 23.40 11.08
N PRO A 131 -42.96 24.05 10.68
CA PRO A 131 -42.78 25.42 11.17
C PRO A 131 -42.27 26.45 10.14
N GLU A 132 -42.47 27.71 10.53
CA GLU A 132 -42.54 28.93 9.76
C GLU A 132 -41.30 29.33 8.91
N SER A 133 -41.65 29.95 7.79
CA SER A 133 -40.90 30.76 6.80
C SER A 133 -39.62 31.50 7.25
N PRO A 134 -38.58 31.51 6.38
CA PRO A 134 -37.68 32.65 6.27
C PRO A 134 -37.77 33.34 4.89
N THR A 135 -37.69 34.66 4.96
CA THR A 135 -37.66 35.68 3.91
C THR A 135 -36.72 35.38 2.72
N ALA A 136 -37.23 35.55 1.50
CA ALA A 136 -36.43 35.76 0.27
C ALA A 136 -36.58 37.25 -0.18
N PRO A 137 -35.82 37.80 -1.15
CA PRO A 137 -34.68 37.28 -1.94
C PRO A 137 -33.52 38.30 -2.14
N ALA A 138 -32.42 37.87 -2.77
CA ALA A 138 -31.70 38.71 -3.73
C ALA A 138 -31.30 37.87 -4.95
N ALA A 139 -31.71 38.30 -6.13
CA ALA A 139 -31.58 37.59 -7.40
C ALA A 139 -30.11 37.48 -7.88
N PRO A 140 -29.71 36.38 -8.54
CA PRO A 140 -28.42 36.31 -9.20
C PRO A 140 -28.42 37.18 -10.47
N THR A 141 -27.42 38.04 -10.60
CA THR A 141 -27.14 38.78 -11.83
C THR A 141 -26.63 37.87 -12.93
N THR A 142 -27.17 38.04 -14.13
CA THR A 142 -26.83 37.37 -15.38
C THR A 142 -25.33 37.47 -15.71
N THR A 143 -24.62 36.34 -15.66
CA THR A 143 -23.28 36.20 -16.23
C THR A 143 -23.37 36.13 -17.76
N ALA A 144 -22.59 36.94 -18.46
CA ALA A 144 -22.52 36.98 -19.91
C ALA A 144 -22.04 35.64 -20.51
N ALA A 145 -22.63 35.26 -21.65
CA ALA A 145 -22.27 34.07 -22.40
C ALA A 145 -20.79 34.08 -22.86
N PRO A 146 -20.09 32.93 -22.86
CA PRO A 146 -18.72 32.85 -23.33
C PRO A 146 -18.63 33.08 -24.85
N THR A 147 -17.70 33.95 -25.25
CA THR A 147 -17.36 34.21 -26.65
C THR A 147 -16.67 33.01 -27.30
N THR A 148 -17.12 32.67 -28.52
CA THR A 148 -16.62 31.61 -29.38
C THR A 148 -15.12 31.78 -29.68
N THR A 149 -14.31 30.81 -29.25
CA THR A 149 -12.91 30.66 -29.66
C THR A 149 -12.84 30.14 -31.10
N ALA A 150 -11.99 30.77 -31.92
CA ALA A 150 -11.78 30.42 -33.32
C ALA A 150 -11.23 28.99 -33.49
N ALA A 151 -11.64 28.33 -34.57
CA ALA A 151 -11.20 26.99 -34.94
C ALA A 151 -9.68 26.91 -35.19
N PRO A 152 -9.02 25.81 -34.83
CA PRO A 152 -7.59 25.63 -35.08
C PRO A 152 -7.30 25.51 -36.58
N THR A 153 -6.27 26.21 -37.04
CA THR A 153 -5.74 26.12 -38.41
C THR A 153 -5.01 24.80 -38.64
N THR A 154 -5.26 24.21 -39.81
CA THR A 154 -4.68 22.98 -40.33
C THR A 154 -3.15 23.05 -40.43
N THR A 155 -2.45 22.22 -39.67
CA THR A 155 -1.02 21.96 -39.81
C THR A 155 -0.74 21.16 -41.08
N ALA A 156 0.25 21.58 -41.87
CA ALA A 156 0.66 20.93 -43.11
C ALA A 156 1.15 19.49 -42.87
N ALA A 157 0.88 18.61 -43.83
CA ALA A 157 1.30 17.21 -43.83
C ALA A 157 2.85 17.09 -43.83
N PRO A 158 3.43 16.13 -43.09
CA PRO A 158 4.86 15.90 -43.09
C PRO A 158 5.34 15.36 -44.45
N THR A 159 6.42 15.93 -44.95
CA THR A 159 7.13 15.50 -46.15
C THR A 159 7.80 14.14 -45.96
N THR A 160 7.64 13.27 -46.95
CA THR A 160 8.23 11.93 -47.07
C THR A 160 9.76 11.95 -46.93
N THR A 161 10.28 11.29 -45.89
CA THR A 161 11.70 10.98 -45.73
C THR A 161 12.11 9.87 -46.70
N ALA A 162 13.24 10.04 -47.37
CA ALA A 162 13.78 9.07 -48.33
C ALA A 162 14.06 7.71 -47.68
N ALA A 163 13.84 6.63 -48.45
CA ALA A 163 14.10 5.26 -48.05
C ALA A 163 15.59 5.04 -47.69
N PRO A 164 15.90 4.28 -46.64
CA PRO A 164 17.28 3.96 -46.29
C PRO A 164 17.93 3.08 -47.36
N THR A 165 19.14 3.45 -47.77
CA THR A 165 20.00 2.67 -48.66
C THR A 165 20.45 1.37 -48.00
N THR A 166 20.40 0.28 -48.78
CA THR A 166 20.84 -1.07 -48.45
C THR A 166 22.27 -1.09 -47.93
N THR A 167 22.45 -1.53 -46.67
CA THR A 167 23.76 -1.84 -46.09
C THR A 167 24.20 -3.22 -46.57
N ALA A 168 25.47 -3.36 -46.97
CA ALA A 168 26.04 -4.60 -47.48
C ALA A 168 25.95 -5.76 -46.45
N ALA A 169 25.78 -6.98 -46.96
CA ALA A 169 25.70 -8.20 -46.17
C ALA A 169 26.97 -8.42 -45.32
N PRO A 170 26.83 -8.86 -44.05
CA PRO A 170 27.99 -9.18 -43.22
C PRO A 170 28.73 -10.39 -43.79
N THR A 171 30.06 -10.30 -43.84
CA THR A 171 30.95 -11.40 -44.18
C THR A 171 30.97 -12.45 -43.08
N THR A 172 30.91 -13.72 -43.49
CA THR A 172 30.93 -14.91 -42.65
C THR A 172 32.18 -14.94 -41.75
N THR A 173 31.97 -14.84 -40.44
CA THR A 173 33.02 -15.11 -39.44
C THR A 173 33.16 -16.63 -39.27
N ALA A 174 34.39 -17.12 -39.23
CA ALA A 174 34.71 -18.54 -39.11
C ALA A 174 34.12 -19.17 -37.83
N ALA A 175 33.71 -20.44 -37.93
CA ALA A 175 33.13 -21.20 -36.83
C ALA A 175 34.11 -21.32 -35.64
N PRO A 176 33.65 -21.13 -34.39
CA PRO A 176 34.49 -21.33 -33.22
C PRO A 176 34.85 -22.81 -33.08
N THR A 177 36.12 -23.08 -32.78
CA THR A 177 36.63 -24.41 -32.47
C THR A 177 36.11 -24.90 -31.12
N THR A 178 35.68 -26.16 -31.09
CA THR A 178 35.14 -26.86 -29.93
C THR A 178 36.17 -26.93 -28.81
N THR A 179 35.89 -26.27 -27.69
CA THR A 179 36.64 -26.46 -26.43
C THR A 179 36.12 -27.70 -25.72
N ALA A 180 37.04 -28.53 -25.22
CA ALA A 180 36.74 -29.80 -24.55
C ALA A 180 35.83 -29.63 -23.33
N ALA A 181 34.93 -30.60 -23.13
CA ALA A 181 33.99 -30.63 -22.02
C ALA A 181 34.72 -30.66 -20.66
N PRO A 182 34.25 -29.89 -19.65
CA PRO A 182 34.84 -29.92 -18.31
C PRO A 182 34.54 -31.26 -17.63
N ALA A 183 35.51 -31.77 -16.88
CA ALA A 183 35.41 -33.01 -16.13
C ALA A 183 34.37 -32.91 -15.01
N THR A 184 33.56 -33.96 -14.87
CA THR A 184 32.51 -34.12 -13.86
C THR A 184 33.10 -34.06 -12.45
N THR A 185 32.77 -33.00 -11.72
CA THR A 185 33.04 -32.90 -10.28
C THR A 185 32.01 -33.74 -9.53
N ALA A 186 32.48 -34.54 -8.56
CA ALA A 186 31.63 -35.43 -7.76
C ALA A 186 30.53 -34.64 -7.01
N ALA A 187 29.32 -35.20 -7.00
CA ALA A 187 28.16 -34.62 -6.33
C ALA A 187 28.44 -34.44 -4.82
N PRO A 188 28.06 -33.31 -4.22
CA PRO A 188 28.22 -33.10 -2.79
C PRO A 188 27.32 -34.07 -2.02
N ALA A 189 27.85 -34.58 -0.90
CA ALA A 189 27.13 -35.47 0.00
C ALA A 189 25.84 -34.80 0.51
N THR A 190 24.74 -35.55 0.47
CA THR A 190 23.43 -35.13 0.94
C THR A 190 23.48 -34.89 2.45
N THR A 191 23.52 -33.63 2.86
CA THR A 191 23.20 -33.24 4.24
C THR A 191 21.75 -33.63 4.49
N VAL A 192 21.52 -34.44 5.53
CA VAL A 192 20.18 -34.87 5.95
C VAL A 192 19.33 -33.62 6.19
N ALA A 193 18.21 -33.52 5.47
CA ALA A 193 17.25 -32.43 5.64
C ALA A 193 16.86 -32.31 7.12
N PRO A 194 16.82 -31.11 7.70
CA PRO A 194 16.35 -30.91 9.07
C PRO A 194 14.95 -31.49 9.21
N ALA A 195 14.71 -32.19 10.32
CA ALA A 195 13.39 -32.73 10.66
C ALA A 195 12.32 -31.65 10.50
N ALA A 196 11.23 -31.99 9.81
CA ALA A 196 10.10 -31.09 9.57
C ALA A 196 9.61 -30.48 10.89
N GLY A 197 9.88 -29.19 11.08
CA GLY A 197 9.27 -28.41 12.15
C GLY A 197 7.79 -28.25 11.89
N THR A 198 6.97 -28.33 12.93
CA THR A 198 5.54 -28.04 12.82
C THR A 198 5.32 -26.52 12.91
N GLY A 199 5.51 -25.79 11.80
CA GLY A 199 5.17 -24.36 11.79
C GLY A 199 5.91 -23.51 10.77
N VAL A 200 5.57 -22.23 10.78
CA VAL A 200 6.33 -21.18 10.09
C VAL A 200 7.25 -20.52 11.12
N THR A 201 8.50 -20.29 10.76
CA THR A 201 9.48 -19.59 11.61
C THR A 201 10.09 -18.41 10.85
N CYS A 202 10.67 -17.46 11.59
CA CYS A 202 11.32 -16.30 11.01
C CYS A 202 12.64 -15.97 11.71
N ALA A 203 13.57 -15.34 11.00
CA ALA A 203 14.81 -14.82 11.55
C ALA A 203 15.26 -13.56 10.80
N LEU A 204 15.55 -12.48 11.54
CA LEU A 204 16.21 -11.30 10.98
C LEU A 204 17.71 -11.39 11.29
N THR A 205 18.53 -11.54 10.24
CA THR A 205 19.97 -11.78 10.38
C THR A 205 20.77 -10.69 9.69
N VAL A 206 21.69 -10.07 10.42
CA VAL A 206 22.63 -9.08 9.88
C VAL A 206 23.58 -9.74 8.89
N TYR A 207 23.66 -9.21 7.66
CA TYR A 207 24.60 -9.67 6.64
C TYR A 207 25.71 -8.66 6.35
N GLU A 208 25.52 -7.40 6.73
CA GLU A 208 26.48 -6.32 6.53
C GLU A 208 26.36 -5.34 7.71
N ALA A 209 27.48 -4.93 8.31
CA ALA A 209 27.50 -4.04 9.47
C ALA A 209 28.64 -3.01 9.39
N TRP A 210 28.40 -1.82 9.95
CA TRP A 210 29.35 -0.73 10.12
C TRP A 210 29.16 -0.06 11.49
N ASP A 211 29.94 0.98 11.81
CA ASP A 211 30.06 1.53 13.17
C ASP A 211 28.74 1.96 13.82
N SER A 212 27.75 2.38 13.03
CA SER A 212 26.48 2.95 13.48
C SER A 212 25.24 2.28 12.93
N GLY A 213 25.38 1.18 12.19
CA GLY A 213 24.25 0.48 11.60
C GLY A 213 24.61 -0.80 10.89
N ALA A 214 23.59 -1.43 10.31
CA ALA A 214 23.72 -2.69 9.60
C ALA A 214 22.58 -2.88 8.59
N ASN A 215 22.79 -3.77 7.62
CA ASN A 215 21.74 -4.34 6.81
C ASN A 215 21.49 -5.80 7.22
N ALA A 216 20.22 -6.18 7.30
CA ALA A 216 19.80 -7.52 7.68
C ALA A 216 18.78 -8.09 6.70
N ASN A 217 18.75 -9.41 6.56
CA ASN A 217 17.76 -10.15 5.79
C ASN A 217 16.76 -10.80 6.73
N LEU A 218 15.46 -10.68 6.41
CA LEU A 218 14.40 -11.43 7.07
C LEU A 218 14.18 -12.72 6.30
N THR A 219 14.45 -13.86 6.92
CA THR A 219 14.14 -15.17 6.37
C THR A 219 12.85 -15.71 7.00
N ILE A 220 11.99 -16.29 6.17
CA ILE A 220 10.78 -16.99 6.58
C ILE A 220 10.92 -18.44 6.14
N THR A 221 10.83 -19.37 7.08
CA THR A 221 10.88 -20.81 6.80
C THR A 221 9.51 -21.41 7.04
N ASN A 222 8.93 -21.99 5.99
CA ASN A 222 7.67 -22.70 6.07
C ASN A 222 7.97 -24.20 6.18
N SER A 223 7.95 -24.74 7.39
CA SER A 223 8.09 -26.18 7.61
C SER A 223 6.73 -26.91 7.61
N THR A 224 5.64 -26.21 7.30
CA THR A 224 4.30 -26.80 7.18
C THR A 224 4.12 -27.50 5.83
N GLY A 225 3.07 -28.33 5.73
CA GLY A 225 2.63 -28.93 4.46
C GLY A 225 1.77 -28.04 3.58
N ARG A 226 1.52 -26.78 3.97
CA ARG A 226 0.61 -25.84 3.27
C ARG A 226 1.37 -24.65 2.72
N LYS A 227 0.93 -24.10 1.60
CA LYS A 227 1.49 -22.87 1.02
C LYS A 227 1.14 -21.70 1.93
N VAL A 228 2.14 -20.93 2.33
CA VAL A 228 1.94 -19.63 2.98
C VAL A 228 1.74 -18.60 1.87
N THR A 229 0.69 -17.79 1.95
CA THR A 229 0.40 -16.70 1.00
C THR A 229 0.57 -15.32 1.63
N ALA A 230 0.55 -15.24 2.96
CA ALA A 230 0.82 -14.04 3.72
C ALA A 230 1.69 -14.37 4.94
N TRP A 231 2.65 -13.51 5.26
CA TRP A 231 3.46 -13.60 6.47
C TRP A 231 3.32 -12.32 7.28
N VAL A 232 3.21 -12.50 8.60
CA VAL A 232 3.25 -11.42 9.59
C VAL A 232 4.21 -11.86 10.67
N VAL A 233 5.17 -11.01 10.99
CA VAL A 233 6.20 -11.31 11.98
C VAL A 233 6.36 -10.16 12.95
N ARG A 234 6.63 -10.48 14.21
CA ARG A 234 7.00 -9.52 15.24
C ARG A 234 8.48 -9.68 15.56
N ILE A 235 9.23 -8.60 15.43
CA ILE A 235 10.67 -8.51 15.63
C ILE A 235 10.91 -7.70 16.90
N ASP A 236 11.63 -8.25 17.85
CA ASP A 236 12.11 -7.51 19.02
C ASP A 236 13.28 -6.61 18.61
N ARG A 237 13.18 -5.31 18.90
CA ARG A 237 14.19 -4.32 18.52
C ARG A 237 15.42 -4.39 19.40
N GLN A 238 15.32 -4.90 20.62
CA GLN A 238 16.42 -4.95 21.60
C GLN A 238 17.15 -3.60 21.77
N GLY A 239 16.44 -2.48 21.61
CA GLY A 239 17.00 -1.12 21.69
C GLY A 239 17.57 -0.56 20.38
N TYR A 240 17.57 -1.33 19.29
CA TYR A 240 18.03 -0.88 17.98
C TYR A 240 16.91 -0.19 17.18
N GLY A 241 17.30 0.71 16.28
CA GLY A 241 16.42 1.12 15.20
C GLY A 241 16.36 0.01 14.16
N ILE A 242 15.17 -0.46 13.78
CA ILE A 242 15.00 -1.41 12.69
C ILE A 242 13.97 -0.81 11.74
N THR A 243 14.30 -0.77 10.45
CA THR A 243 13.46 -0.24 9.37
C THR A 243 13.45 -1.23 8.21
N PRO A 244 12.46 -2.14 8.20
CA PRO A 244 12.24 -3.05 7.07
C PRO A 244 11.93 -2.29 5.78
N TRP A 245 12.42 -2.79 4.64
CA TRP A 245 11.91 -2.41 3.31
C TRP A 245 10.95 -3.49 2.80
N ASN A 246 10.34 -3.35 1.62
CA ASN A 246 9.45 -4.34 0.99
C ASN A 246 8.43 -5.01 1.95
N ALA A 247 7.94 -4.26 2.94
CA ALA A 247 7.09 -4.77 4.00
C ALA A 247 6.26 -3.61 4.53
N THR A 248 5.01 -3.90 4.91
CA THR A 248 4.22 -2.99 5.73
C THR A 248 4.67 -3.14 7.18
N THR A 249 4.83 -2.04 7.90
CA THR A 249 5.37 -2.08 9.27
C THR A 249 4.53 -1.27 10.24
N SER A 250 4.34 -1.80 11.44
CA SER A 250 3.80 -1.08 12.58
C SER A 250 4.74 -1.24 13.77
N SER A 251 4.90 -0.19 14.55
CA SER A 251 5.79 -0.21 15.73
C SER A 251 4.97 -0.06 17.00
N SER A 252 5.15 -0.98 17.95
CA SER A 252 4.60 -0.87 19.29
C SER A 252 5.68 -1.21 20.32
N GLY A 253 5.97 -0.24 21.19
CA GLY A 253 7.01 -0.37 22.21
C GLY A 253 8.37 -0.80 21.64
N GLY A 254 9.01 -1.78 22.29
CA GLY A 254 10.30 -2.34 21.91
C GLY A 254 10.25 -3.33 20.72
N SER A 255 9.14 -3.43 19.98
CA SER A 255 8.99 -4.37 18.87
C SER A 255 8.44 -3.73 17.59
N ILE A 256 8.68 -4.38 16.45
CA ILE A 256 8.09 -4.05 15.15
C ILE A 256 7.29 -5.24 14.68
N THR A 257 6.10 -5.00 14.17
CA THR A 257 5.38 -5.98 13.36
C THR A 257 5.61 -5.64 11.89
N ALA A 258 6.07 -6.61 11.10
CA ALA A 258 6.27 -6.49 9.67
C ALA A 258 5.41 -7.54 8.95
N SER A 259 4.74 -7.13 7.87
CA SER A 259 3.93 -8.00 7.02
C SER A 259 4.29 -7.86 5.55
N ASN A 260 3.97 -8.90 4.78
CA ASN A 260 4.24 -8.93 3.35
C ASN A 260 3.45 -7.88 2.56
N LEU A 261 4.04 -7.45 1.45
CA LEU A 261 3.31 -6.83 0.35
C LEU A 261 2.67 -7.90 -0.52
N SER A 262 1.79 -7.50 -1.44
CA SER A 262 1.03 -8.43 -2.30
C SER A 262 1.90 -9.40 -3.12
N TRP A 263 3.12 -8.98 -3.48
CA TRP A 263 4.00 -9.74 -4.37
C TRP A 263 5.04 -10.63 -3.65
N ASN A 264 5.24 -10.48 -2.33
CA ASN A 264 6.28 -11.21 -1.59
C ASN A 264 5.78 -12.07 -0.43
N GLY A 265 4.48 -12.36 -0.37
CA GLY A 265 3.88 -13.19 0.69
C GLY A 265 4.04 -14.71 0.53
N THR A 266 4.33 -15.19 -0.68
CA THR A 266 4.27 -16.64 -0.97
C THR A 266 5.53 -17.39 -0.50
N VAL A 267 5.34 -18.40 0.37
CA VAL A 267 6.39 -19.36 0.79
C VAL A 267 5.86 -20.79 0.64
N GLN A 268 6.51 -21.57 -0.22
CA GLN A 268 6.10 -22.95 -0.52
C GLN A 268 6.26 -23.88 0.70
N PRO A 269 5.49 -24.99 0.78
CA PRO A 269 5.71 -26.02 1.79
C PRO A 269 7.16 -26.52 1.80
N GLY A 270 7.77 -26.59 2.99
CA GLY A 270 9.15 -27.03 3.18
C GLY A 270 10.22 -26.05 2.68
N ALA A 271 9.85 -24.85 2.21
CA ALA A 271 10.79 -23.88 1.67
C ALA A 271 11.18 -22.79 2.68
N THR A 272 12.35 -22.19 2.45
CA THR A 272 12.78 -20.94 3.08
C THR A 272 12.83 -19.84 2.03
N ALA A 273 12.25 -18.69 2.33
CA ALA A 273 12.26 -17.50 1.50
C ALA A 273 12.90 -16.32 2.24
N THR A 274 13.49 -15.39 1.49
CA THR A 274 13.99 -14.10 1.99
C THR A 274 13.17 -12.97 1.36
N PRO A 275 11.90 -12.77 1.77
CA PRO A 275 10.98 -11.87 1.08
C PRO A 275 11.35 -10.39 1.27
N THR A 276 12.14 -10.08 2.30
CA THR A 276 12.58 -8.72 2.60
C THR A 276 13.87 -8.66 3.43
N GLY A 277 14.38 -7.45 3.67
CA GLY A 277 15.39 -7.14 4.66
C GLY A 277 15.05 -5.87 5.44
N ALA A 278 15.99 -5.43 6.27
CA ALA A 278 15.86 -4.24 7.10
C ALA A 278 17.18 -3.50 7.28
N ALA A 279 17.09 -2.17 7.34
CA ALA A 279 18.18 -1.33 7.79
C ALA A 279 18.09 -1.26 9.31
N ILE A 280 19.23 -1.38 9.99
CA ILE A 280 19.33 -1.36 11.44
C ILE A 280 20.23 -0.18 11.84
N SER A 281 19.78 0.64 12.77
CA SER A 281 20.57 1.73 13.36
C SER A 281 20.92 1.44 14.81
N GLY A 282 22.17 1.71 15.15
CA GLY A 282 22.75 1.45 16.47
C GLY A 282 24.18 0.91 16.34
N SER A 283 24.95 1.02 17.42
CA SER A 283 26.34 0.58 17.47
C SER A 283 26.48 -0.85 18.00
N GLY A 284 27.63 -1.47 17.74
CA GLY A 284 27.97 -2.80 18.26
C GLY A 284 27.30 -3.98 17.53
N LEU A 285 26.77 -3.75 16.32
CA LEU A 285 26.24 -4.81 15.46
C LEU A 285 27.38 -5.53 14.74
N ALA A 286 27.23 -6.85 14.57
CA ALA A 286 28.16 -7.67 13.81
C ALA A 286 27.41 -8.52 12.78
N VAL A 287 28.11 -8.91 11.71
CA VAL A 287 27.58 -9.87 10.75
C VAL A 287 27.25 -11.18 11.48
N GLY A 288 26.04 -11.70 11.25
CA GLY A 288 25.51 -12.88 11.93
C GLY A 288 24.72 -12.59 13.20
N THR A 289 24.65 -11.35 13.68
CA THR A 289 23.71 -10.98 14.75
C THR A 289 22.28 -11.29 14.31
N THR A 290 21.53 -12.01 15.15
CA THR A 290 20.13 -12.34 14.91
C THR A 290 19.23 -11.63 15.91
N PHE A 291 18.11 -11.13 15.41
CA PHE A 291 17.07 -10.53 16.24
C PHE A 291 15.95 -11.54 16.49
N PRO A 292 15.43 -11.64 17.74
CA PRO A 292 14.28 -12.49 18.02
C PRO A 292 13.10 -12.10 17.13
N CYS A 293 12.60 -13.08 16.41
CA CYS A 293 11.46 -12.93 15.51
C CYS A 293 10.44 -14.01 15.85
N ALA A 294 9.17 -13.60 16.00
CA ALA A 294 8.06 -14.51 16.20
C ALA A 294 7.10 -14.35 15.02
N VAL A 295 6.71 -15.46 14.40
CA VAL A 295 5.59 -15.43 13.46
C VAL A 295 4.35 -15.09 14.27
N VAL A 296 3.70 -13.99 13.90
CA VAL A 296 2.36 -13.71 14.37
C VAL A 296 1.51 -14.59 13.48
N THR A 297 0.91 -15.64 14.05
CA THR A 297 -0.21 -16.29 13.36
C THR A 297 -1.18 -15.17 13.04
N PRO A 298 -1.45 -14.84 11.76
CA PRO A 298 -2.63 -14.04 11.49
C PRO A 298 -3.75 -14.79 12.20
N THR A 299 -4.56 -14.09 12.99
CA THR A 299 -5.83 -14.67 13.43
C THR A 299 -6.44 -15.24 12.15
N PRO A 300 -6.61 -16.57 12.04
CA PRO A 300 -7.12 -17.12 10.79
C PRO A 300 -8.42 -16.38 10.53
N LYS A 301 -8.58 -15.81 9.32
CA LYS A 301 -9.92 -15.39 8.90
C LYS A 301 -10.78 -16.63 9.14
N VAL A 302 -11.90 -16.49 9.86
CA VAL A 302 -12.73 -17.65 10.29
C VAL A 302 -13.09 -18.54 9.09
N SER A 303 -13.12 -17.96 7.89
CA SER A 303 -13.25 -18.61 6.58
C SER A 303 -12.19 -19.67 6.23
N ASP A 304 -10.98 -19.60 6.81
CA ASP A 304 -9.89 -20.55 6.57
C ASP A 304 -9.87 -21.72 7.59
N VAL A 305 -10.74 -21.67 8.60
CA VAL A 305 -10.89 -22.74 9.60
C VAL A 305 -11.85 -23.80 9.05
N ALA A 306 -11.31 -24.84 8.43
CA ALA A 306 -12.10 -26.01 8.06
C ALA A 306 -12.41 -26.86 9.30
N CYS A 307 -13.56 -26.64 9.93
CA CYS A 307 -14.09 -27.55 10.95
C CYS A 307 -14.43 -28.89 10.31
N THR A 308 -13.65 -29.92 10.59
CA THR A 308 -13.94 -31.27 10.11
C THR A 308 -14.80 -31.97 11.15
N LEU A 309 -16.10 -32.05 10.88
CA LEU A 309 -17.04 -32.80 11.70
C LEU A 309 -16.70 -34.30 11.65
N GLU A 310 -16.19 -34.85 12.76
CA GLU A 310 -15.89 -36.27 12.86
C GLU A 310 -17.11 -37.00 13.44
N VAL A 311 -17.69 -37.92 12.66
CA VAL A 311 -18.81 -38.75 13.12
C VAL A 311 -18.26 -39.80 14.06
N THR A 312 -18.53 -39.62 15.36
CA THR A 312 -18.03 -40.51 16.41
C THR A 312 -18.84 -41.79 16.50
N GLN A 313 -20.13 -41.76 16.16
CA GLN A 313 -21.03 -42.92 16.07
C GLN A 313 -22.17 -42.67 15.07
N ALA A 314 -22.58 -43.70 14.33
CA ALA A 314 -23.72 -43.65 13.40
C ALA A 314 -24.65 -44.86 13.58
N TRP A 315 -25.96 -44.64 13.52
CA TRP A 315 -26.99 -45.68 13.50
C TRP A 315 -28.16 -45.30 12.55
N ASN A 316 -29.07 -46.23 12.29
CA ASN A 316 -30.19 -46.02 11.36
C ASN A 316 -31.09 -44.87 11.83
N GLY A 317 -30.95 -43.71 11.17
CA GLY A 317 -31.70 -42.49 11.43
C GLY A 317 -30.93 -41.35 12.09
N GLY A 318 -29.64 -41.50 12.43
CA GLY A 318 -28.83 -40.40 12.99
C GLY A 318 -27.43 -40.80 13.49
N GLY A 319 -26.62 -39.81 13.87
CA GLY A 319 -25.28 -40.02 14.41
C GLY A 319 -24.81 -38.87 15.30
N ASN A 320 -23.82 -39.14 16.15
CA ASN A 320 -23.17 -38.16 17.01
C ASN A 320 -21.93 -37.61 16.31
N VAL A 321 -21.78 -36.29 16.34
CA VAL A 321 -20.67 -35.59 15.69
C VAL A 321 -19.95 -34.72 16.70
N ARG A 322 -18.62 -34.68 16.64
CA ARG A 322 -17.81 -33.70 17.37
C ARG A 322 -17.18 -32.73 16.37
N LEU A 323 -17.16 -31.46 16.77
CA LEU A 323 -16.44 -30.39 16.10
C LEU A 323 -14.95 -30.43 16.46
#